data_AF-A0A3Q8TKW3-F1
#
_entry.id   AF-A0A3Q8TKW3-F1
#
_cell.length_a   1.000
_cell.length_b   1.000
_cell.length_c   1.000
_cell.angle_alpha   90.00
_cell.angle_beta   90.00
_cell.angle_gamma   90.00
#
_symmetry.space_group_name_H-M   'P 1'
#
loop_
_entity.id
_entity.type
_entity.pdbx_description
1 polymer ?
#
loop_
_entity_poly.entity_id
_entity_poly.type
_entity_poly.pdbx_seq_one_letter_code
_entity_poly.pdbx_strand_id
1 'polypeptide(L)'
;SDQDIVALSGAHTLGKAHKERSGFEGPWTSNPLIFDNSYFTELLSGGKEGLLKLESDKALLSDPVFRPLVEKYAVNEDAFFADYAEAHLKLAELGFADA
;
A
#
# COMPACT_ATOMS: atom_id res chain seq x y z
N SER A 1 0.85 7.67 12.21
CA SER A 1 0.89 8.97 11.50
C SER A 1 0.30 8.81 10.11
N ASP A 2 0.01 9.90 9.40
CA ASP A 2 -0.49 9.83 8.01
C ASP A 2 0.52 9.16 7.07
N GLN A 3 1.83 9.36 7.31
CA GLN A 3 2.89 8.65 6.59
C GLN A 3 2.82 7.13 6.81
N ASP A 4 2.61 6.69 8.06
CA ASP A 4 2.53 5.27 8.39
C ASP A 4 1.32 4.61 7.68
N ILE A 5 0.17 5.30 7.58
CA ILE A 5 -1.03 4.80 6.91
C ILE A 5 -0.74 4.48 5.43
N VAL A 6 -0.14 5.43 4.72
CA VAL A 6 0.14 5.28 3.29
C VAL A 6 1.24 4.23 3.07
N ALA A 7 2.30 4.25 3.88
CA ALA A 7 3.36 3.26 3.79
C ALA A 7 2.82 1.84 4.01
N LEU A 8 2.07 1.60 5.08
CA LEU A 8 1.51 0.28 5.40
C LEU A 8 0.51 -0.21 4.35
N SER A 9 -0.25 0.69 3.72
CA SER A 9 -1.13 0.35 2.60
C SER A 9 -0.36 -0.23 1.40
N GLY A 10 0.92 0.16 1.25
CA GLY A 10 1.86 -0.43 0.29
C GLY A 10 2.10 -1.94 0.45
N ALA A 11 1.74 -2.55 1.59
CA ALA A 11 1.80 -4.00 1.77
C ALA A 11 0.96 -4.77 0.75
N HIS A 12 -0.10 -4.15 0.20
CA HIS A 12 -0.90 -4.71 -0.89
C HIS A 12 -0.09 -4.93 -2.19
N THR A 13 1.16 -4.46 -2.27
CA THR A 13 2.08 -4.87 -3.34
C THR A 13 2.26 -6.40 -3.40
N LEU A 14 2.09 -7.08 -2.26
CA LEU A 14 2.04 -8.53 -2.13
C LEU A 14 0.61 -9.08 -2.05
N GLY A 15 0.45 -10.29 -2.57
CA GLY A 15 -0.73 -11.09 -2.42
C GLY A 15 -1.90 -10.66 -3.30
N LYS A 16 -3.09 -11.10 -2.89
CA LYS A 16 -4.34 -10.85 -3.61
C LYS A 16 -5.53 -10.97 -2.67
N ALA A 17 -6.65 -10.35 -3.05
CA ALA A 17 -7.92 -10.64 -2.42
C ALA A 17 -8.51 -11.94 -2.95
N HIS A 18 -9.41 -12.49 -2.13
CA HIS A 18 -10.06 -13.78 -2.34
C HIS A 18 -11.54 -13.65 -2.08
N LYS A 19 -12.36 -13.97 -3.08
CA LYS A 19 -13.82 -13.76 -3.01
C LYS A 19 -14.47 -14.47 -1.83
N GLU A 20 -13.98 -15.65 -1.46
CA GLU A 20 -14.51 -16.44 -0.34
C GLU A 20 -14.13 -15.89 1.05
N ARG A 21 -13.22 -14.92 1.12
CA ARG A 21 -12.76 -14.31 2.38
C ARG A 21 -13.33 -12.91 2.57
N SER A 22 -13.05 -12.02 1.62
CA SER A 22 -13.41 -10.60 1.72
C SER A 22 -14.53 -10.17 0.77
N GLY A 23 -14.92 -11.03 -0.18
CA GLY A 23 -15.83 -10.67 -1.27
C GLY A 23 -15.17 -9.96 -2.47
N PHE A 24 -13.90 -9.56 -2.34
CA PHE A 24 -13.09 -9.00 -3.44
C PHE A 24 -12.18 -10.07 -4.05
N GLU A 25 -11.78 -9.91 -5.31
CA GLU A 25 -10.94 -10.88 -6.03
C GLU A 25 -9.84 -10.18 -6.81
N GLY A 26 -8.65 -10.79 -6.83
CA GLY A 26 -7.54 -10.38 -7.69
C GLY A 26 -6.37 -9.72 -6.95
N PRO A 27 -5.18 -9.71 -7.58
CA PRO A 27 -3.99 -9.07 -7.04
C PRO A 27 -4.02 -7.55 -7.29
N TRP A 28 -3.30 -6.78 -6.48
CA TRP A 28 -3.09 -5.34 -6.73
C TRP A 28 -1.96 -5.08 -7.73
N THR A 29 -1.03 -6.01 -7.89
CA THR A 29 0.15 -5.88 -8.74
C THR A 29 0.26 -7.07 -9.70
N SER A 30 1.01 -6.90 -10.80
CA SER A 30 1.26 -8.00 -11.74
C SER A 30 2.19 -9.09 -11.17
N ASN A 31 2.98 -8.76 -10.14
CA ASN A 31 3.93 -9.66 -9.49
C ASN A 31 3.61 -9.80 -7.98
N PRO A 32 2.52 -10.47 -7.59
CA PRO A 32 2.01 -10.46 -6.21
C PRO A 32 2.90 -11.21 -5.18
N LEU A 33 4.09 -11.65 -5.58
CA LEU A 33 5.07 -12.31 -4.71
C LEU A 33 6.39 -11.50 -4.59
N ILE A 34 6.44 -10.31 -5.18
CA ILE A 34 7.60 -9.41 -5.11
C ILE A 34 7.20 -8.21 -4.26
N PHE A 35 8.01 -7.91 -3.24
CA PHE A 35 7.82 -6.72 -2.43
C PHE A 35 8.59 -5.57 -3.09
N ASP A 36 7.84 -4.70 -3.75
CA ASP A 36 8.33 -3.53 -4.50
C ASP A 36 7.31 -2.38 -4.39
N ASN A 37 7.57 -1.24 -5.02
CA ASN A 37 6.66 -0.10 -5.00
C ASN A 37 5.50 -0.17 -6.03
N SER A 38 5.28 -1.31 -6.69
CA SER A 38 4.29 -1.44 -7.78
C SER A 38 2.87 -1.11 -7.35
N TYR A 39 2.51 -1.33 -6.08
CA TYR A 39 1.21 -0.90 -5.56
C TYR A 39 0.91 0.58 -5.85
N PHE A 40 1.87 1.47 -5.58
CA PHE A 40 1.68 2.91 -5.76
C PHE A 40 1.69 3.30 -7.24
N THR A 41 2.54 2.66 -8.06
CA THR A 41 2.58 2.92 -9.51
C THR A 41 1.27 2.49 -10.19
N GLU A 42 0.73 1.33 -9.82
CA GLU A 42 -0.57 0.85 -10.31
C GLU A 42 -1.72 1.68 -9.77
N LEU A 43 -1.66 2.17 -8.53
CA LEU A 43 -2.68 3.04 -7.98
C LEU A 43 -2.80 4.34 -8.79
N LEU A 44 -1.68 4.99 -9.10
CA LEU A 44 -1.61 6.23 -9.89
C LEU A 44 -1.97 6.06 -11.38
N SER A 45 -1.73 4.87 -11.96
CA SER A 45 -1.97 4.62 -13.39
C SER A 45 -3.45 4.62 -13.80
N GLY A 46 -4.39 4.81 -12.87
CA GLY A 46 -5.82 4.65 -13.12
C GLY A 46 -6.27 3.18 -13.12
N GLY A 47 -5.34 2.24 -13.18
CA GLY A 47 -5.54 0.81 -12.98
C GLY A 47 -5.48 0.02 -14.28
N LYS A 48 -4.99 -1.20 -14.19
CA LYS A 48 -4.96 -2.15 -15.31
C LYS A 48 -6.10 -3.15 -15.15
N GLU A 49 -6.65 -3.58 -16.28
CA GLU A 49 -7.62 -4.67 -16.30
C GLU A 49 -7.03 -5.91 -15.61
N GLY A 50 -7.82 -6.52 -14.71
CA GLY A 50 -7.39 -7.66 -13.91
C GLY A 50 -6.65 -7.33 -12.61
N LEU A 51 -6.30 -6.06 -12.34
CA LEU A 51 -5.76 -5.64 -11.06
C LEU A 51 -6.85 -5.04 -10.15
N LEU A 52 -6.76 -5.38 -8.87
CA LEU A 52 -7.68 -4.94 -7.83
C LEU A 52 -7.30 -3.54 -7.34
N LYS A 53 -8.33 -2.73 -7.07
CA LYS A 53 -8.25 -1.50 -6.28
C LYS A 53 -9.46 -1.39 -5.37
N LEU A 54 -9.27 -1.47 -4.07
CA LEU A 54 -10.33 -1.24 -3.11
C LEU A 54 -10.65 0.24 -3.01
N GLU A 55 -11.83 0.57 -2.50
CA GLU A 55 -12.19 1.95 -2.20
C GLU A 55 -11.25 2.58 -1.16
N SER A 56 -10.71 1.78 -0.24
CA SER A 56 -9.67 2.23 0.70
C SER A 56 -8.37 2.63 0.00
N ASP A 57 -7.94 1.89 -1.03
CA ASP A 57 -6.75 2.26 -1.81
C ASP A 57 -6.99 3.56 -2.59
N LYS A 58 -8.16 3.68 -3.21
CA LYS A 58 -8.53 4.88 -3.98
C LYS A 58 -8.65 6.13 -3.10
N ALA A 59 -9.06 5.98 -1.84
CA ALA A 59 -9.14 7.08 -0.89
C ALA A 59 -7.78 7.79 -0.70
N LEU A 60 -6.67 7.05 -0.79
CA LEU A 60 -5.31 7.61 -0.70
C LEU A 60 -5.02 8.64 -1.80
N LEU A 61 -5.69 8.56 -2.96
CA LEU A 61 -5.51 9.51 -4.07
C LEU A 61 -6.34 10.78 -3.95
N SER A 62 -7.36 10.76 -3.10
CA SER A 62 -8.32 11.86 -2.94
C SER A 62 -7.98 12.76 -1.75
N ASP A 63 -7.23 12.23 -0.80
CA ASP A 63 -6.80 12.97 0.39
C ASP A 63 -5.56 13.84 0.08
N PRO A 64 -5.56 15.13 0.47
CA PRO A 64 -4.47 16.07 0.17
C PRO A 64 -3.17 15.78 0.93
N VAL A 65 -3.22 15.03 2.03
CA VAL A 65 -2.03 14.61 2.79
C VAL A 65 -1.50 13.27 2.26
N PHE A 66 -2.39 12.33 1.93
CA PHE A 66 -1.97 11.01 1.46
C PHE A 66 -1.47 11.01 0.02
N ARG A 67 -2.07 11.78 -0.87
CA ARG A 67 -1.70 11.76 -2.29
C ARG A 67 -0.22 12.10 -2.53
N PRO A 68 0.38 13.14 -1.92
CA PRO A 68 1.82 13.40 -2.06
C PRO A 68 2.70 12.23 -1.61
N LEU A 69 2.28 11.44 -0.62
CA LEU A 69 3.00 10.24 -0.17
C LEU A 69 2.90 9.10 -1.19
N VAL A 70 1.72 8.89 -1.79
CA VAL A 70 1.54 7.94 -2.90
C VAL A 70 2.44 8.31 -4.08
N GLU A 71 2.46 9.60 -4.45
CA GLU A 71 3.31 10.12 -5.52
C GLU A 71 4.81 9.96 -5.21
N LYS A 72 5.23 10.23 -3.96
CA LYS A 72 6.60 9.99 -3.47
C LYS A 72 7.00 8.52 -3.63
N TYR A 73 6.19 7.60 -3.11
CA TYR A 73 6.53 6.18 -3.11
C TYR A 73 6.52 5.55 -4.51
N ALA A 74 5.65 6.02 -5.40
CA ALA A 74 5.61 5.54 -6.78
C ALA A 74 6.89 5.84 -7.58
N VAL A 75 7.60 6.92 -7.27
CA VAL A 75 8.84 7.31 -7.98
C VAL A 75 10.12 7.02 -7.21
N ASN A 76 10.02 6.64 -5.94
CA ASN A 76 11.16 6.36 -5.07
C ASN A 76 10.89 5.16 -4.16
N GLU A 77 11.31 3.99 -4.61
CA GLU A 77 11.15 2.73 -3.87
C GLU A 77 11.96 2.69 -2.58
N ASP A 78 13.18 3.24 -2.55
CA ASP A 78 14.00 3.30 -1.34
C ASP A 78 13.29 4.09 -0.23
N ALA A 79 12.62 5.18 -0.60
CA ALA A 79 11.84 5.98 0.35
C ALA A 79 10.59 5.22 0.83
N PHE A 80 9.95 4.43 -0.03
CA PHE A 80 8.88 3.51 0.39
C PHE A 80 9.40 2.47 1.38
N PHE A 81 10.51 1.80 1.08
CA PHE A 81 11.06 0.75 1.95
C PHE A 81 11.49 1.29 3.30
N ALA A 82 12.12 2.46 3.34
CA ALA A 82 12.50 3.12 4.60
C ALA A 82 11.26 3.41 5.47
N ASP A 83 10.25 4.08 4.90
CA ASP A 83 9.05 4.46 5.63
C ASP A 83 8.18 3.23 5.98
N TYR A 84 8.17 2.20 5.14
CA TYR A 84 7.48 0.93 5.41
C TYR A 84 8.13 0.19 6.58
N ALA A 85 9.46 0.08 6.61
CA ALA A 85 10.17 -0.59 7.70
C ALA A 85 9.88 0.10 9.04
N GLU A 86 9.92 1.43 9.08
CA GLU A 86 9.58 2.21 10.27
C GLU A 86 8.12 2.00 10.70
N ALA A 87 7.17 2.13 9.77
CA ALA A 87 5.75 1.99 10.06
C ALA A 87 5.37 0.57 10.49
N HIS A 88 5.96 -0.46 9.86
CA HIS A 88 5.70 -1.86 10.19
C HIS A 88 6.29 -2.24 11.55
N LEU A 89 7.46 -1.70 11.91
CA LEU A 89 8.02 -1.88 13.25
C LEU A 89 7.09 -1.28 14.31
N LYS A 90 6.65 -0.02 14.13
CA LYS A 90 5.68 0.61 15.03
C LYS A 90 4.40 -0.21 15.16
N LEU A 91 3.86 -0.70 14.03
CA LEU A 91 2.67 -1.55 14.00
C LEU A 91 2.86 -2.85 14.80
N ALA A 92 4.00 -3.52 14.60
CA ALA A 92 4.31 -4.79 15.27
C ALA A 92 4.51 -4.63 16.79
N GLU A 93 4.92 -3.45 17.24
CA GLU A 93 5.18 -3.14 18.65
C GLU A 93 4.04 -2.36 19.33
N LEU A 94 2.88 -2.19 18.68
CA LEU A 94 1.73 -1.51 19.31
C LEU A 94 1.31 -2.20 20.62
N GLY A 95 1.37 -1.45 21.72
CA GLY A 95 1.07 -1.96 23.06
C GLY A 95 2.17 -2.82 23.69
N PHE A 96 3.36 -2.85 23.09
CA PHE A 96 4.57 -3.47 23.63
C PHE A 96 5.62 -2.40 23.98
N ALA A 97 6.27 -2.54 25.15
CA ALA A 97 7.08 -1.48 25.75
C ALA A 97 6.29 -0.15 25.89
N ASP A 98 6.96 0.99 26.03
CA ASP A 98 6.32 2.31 26.26
C ASP A 98 5.56 2.88 25.02
N ALA A 99 5.01 2.01 24.16
CA ALA A 99 4.26 2.36 22.95
C ALA A 99 2.77 2.67 23.22
#